data_AF-A0A2N1RQG7-F1
#
_entry.id   AF-A0A2N1RQG7-F1
#
_cell.length_a   1.000
_cell.length_b   1.000
_cell.length_c   1.000
_cell.angle_alpha   90.00
_cell.angle_beta   90.00
_cell.angle_gamma   90.00
#
_symmetry.space_group_name_H-M   'P 1'
#
loop_
_entity.id
_entity.type
_entity.pdbx_description
1 polymer ?
#
loop_
_entity_poly.entity_id
_entity_poly.type
_entity_poly.pdbx_seq_one_letter_code
_entity_poly.pdbx_strand_id
1 'polypeptide(L)'
;MRVKRLKKILLEKQGFPYLITDLNNIKYLTGYSGSNAYLIIDEKISYFISDSRYEEYVKSILPKNFEFILQTGSTVDALKICFGKLNKKSMFVESHSMTLSQHADFKKGLKGVKIIPMEDDPVNFIRMVKDDGEIAVLKEAAAITDACFYHLLKFIKPGMTEWDVAVEIEIYYKKHGCTACSFDPIVASGNGSSMPHYAPSMTKKIAKGEILLIDMGCVYKGYNSDLTRTVFVEKIDSELEKIYNIVYEAQGAAVKAVKAGLDTQKLDNVARSIIAAAA
;
A
#
# COMPACT_ATOMS: atom_id res chain seq x y z
N MET A 1 -0.37 -19.38 -6.85
CA MET A 1 1.10 -19.26 -6.99
C MET A 1 1.78 -18.64 -5.78
N ARG A 2 1.23 -17.58 -5.17
CA ARG A 2 1.84 -16.83 -4.04
C ARG A 2 2.05 -17.65 -2.77
N VAL A 3 1.04 -18.38 -2.29
CA VAL A 3 1.19 -19.30 -1.15
C VAL A 3 2.27 -20.37 -1.39
N LYS A 4 2.42 -20.87 -2.63
CA LYS A 4 3.49 -21.83 -2.96
C LYS A 4 4.88 -21.19 -2.86
N ARG A 5 5.05 -19.95 -3.35
CA ARG A 5 6.30 -19.18 -3.20
C ARG A 5 6.64 -18.97 -1.72
N LEU A 6 5.66 -18.56 -0.92
CA LEU A 6 5.83 -18.38 0.53
C LEU A 6 6.22 -19.70 1.21
N LYS A 7 5.52 -20.80 0.93
CA LYS A 7 5.84 -22.12 1.51
C LYS A 7 7.26 -22.57 1.20
N LYS A 8 7.80 -22.26 0.00
CA LYS A 8 9.20 -22.57 -0.34
C LYS A 8 10.19 -21.82 0.58
N ILE A 9 9.98 -20.51 0.79
CA ILE A 9 10.81 -19.68 1.67
C ILE A 9 10.71 -20.18 3.12
N LEU A 10 9.50 -20.47 3.58
CA LEU A 10 9.28 -20.98 4.94
C LEU A 10 9.92 -22.36 5.15
N LEU A 11 9.94 -23.22 4.13
CA LEU A 11 10.63 -24.52 4.21
C LEU A 11 12.15 -24.33 4.38
N GLU A 12 12.77 -23.48 3.55
CA GLU A 12 14.21 -23.17 3.63
C GLU A 12 14.60 -22.58 4.99
N LYS A 13 13.72 -21.75 5.57
CA LYS A 13 13.92 -21.11 6.88
C LYS A 13 13.49 -21.97 8.08
N GLN A 14 12.94 -23.17 7.85
CA GLN A 14 12.28 -23.99 8.90
C GLN A 14 11.22 -23.19 9.69
N GLY A 15 10.52 -22.30 8.99
CA GLY A 15 9.66 -21.24 9.50
C GLY A 15 8.19 -21.61 9.71
N PHE A 16 7.85 -22.90 9.83
CA PHE A 16 6.48 -23.35 10.00
C PHE A 16 6.15 -23.71 11.47
N PRO A 17 4.89 -23.52 11.91
CA PRO A 17 3.81 -22.78 11.26
C PRO A 17 4.04 -21.27 11.35
N TYR A 18 3.59 -20.54 10.33
CA TYR A 18 3.76 -19.08 10.23
C TYR A 18 2.41 -18.36 10.32
N LEU A 19 2.24 -17.53 11.34
CA LEU A 19 1.06 -16.71 11.59
C LEU A 19 1.23 -15.33 10.94
N ILE A 20 0.28 -15.01 10.08
CA ILE A 20 0.15 -13.76 9.35
C ILE A 20 -0.99 -12.98 9.98
N THR A 21 -0.70 -11.73 10.35
CA THR A 21 -1.62 -10.82 11.05
C THR A 21 -1.91 -9.56 10.25
N ASP A 22 -1.11 -9.22 9.24
CA ASP A 22 -1.40 -8.11 8.33
C ASP A 22 -2.47 -8.51 7.30
N LEU A 23 -3.61 -7.81 7.32
CA LEU A 23 -4.71 -8.02 6.37
C LEU A 23 -4.27 -7.81 4.92
N ASN A 24 -3.29 -6.94 4.64
CA ASN A 24 -2.74 -6.77 3.29
C ASN A 24 -1.98 -8.02 2.83
N ASN A 25 -1.26 -8.67 3.74
CA ASN A 25 -0.55 -9.92 3.45
C ASN A 25 -1.53 -11.08 3.29
N ILE A 26 -2.60 -11.12 4.10
CA ILE A 26 -3.69 -12.09 3.92
C ILE A 26 -4.37 -11.88 2.55
N LYS A 27 -4.75 -10.64 2.22
CA LYS A 27 -5.32 -10.28 0.92
C LYS A 27 -4.42 -10.68 -0.24
N TYR A 28 -3.12 -10.40 -0.13
CA TYR A 28 -2.15 -10.75 -1.16
C TYR A 28 -2.10 -12.27 -1.42
N LEU A 29 -2.17 -13.07 -0.36
CA LEU A 29 -2.06 -14.53 -0.43
C LEU A 29 -3.35 -15.24 -0.83
N THR A 30 -4.52 -14.71 -0.44
CA THR A 30 -5.81 -15.40 -0.56
C THR A 30 -6.84 -14.67 -1.42
N GLY A 31 -6.65 -13.37 -1.68
CA GLY A 31 -7.66 -12.51 -2.30
C GLY A 31 -8.74 -12.00 -1.34
N TYR A 32 -8.67 -12.34 -0.05
CA TYR A 32 -9.63 -11.88 0.96
C TYR A 32 -9.53 -10.37 1.20
N SER A 33 -10.66 -9.65 1.18
CA SER A 33 -10.70 -8.20 1.39
C SER A 33 -11.58 -7.75 2.56
N GLY A 34 -11.82 -8.62 3.55
CA GLY A 34 -12.56 -8.24 4.75
C GLY A 34 -11.68 -7.66 5.86
N SER A 35 -12.31 -7.23 6.95
CA SER A 35 -11.66 -6.45 8.02
C SER A 35 -11.18 -7.27 9.23
N ASN A 36 -11.34 -8.59 9.22
CA ASN A 36 -10.93 -9.46 10.32
C ASN A 36 -10.44 -10.80 9.78
N ALA A 37 -9.16 -11.09 9.93
CA ALA A 37 -8.62 -12.40 9.61
C ALA A 37 -7.28 -12.63 10.30
N TYR A 38 -6.97 -13.90 10.54
CA TYR A 38 -5.61 -14.39 10.78
C TYR A 38 -5.35 -15.58 9.85
N LEU A 39 -4.12 -15.73 9.39
CA LEU A 39 -3.77 -16.82 8.49
C LEU A 39 -2.55 -17.57 9.01
N ILE A 40 -2.70 -18.88 9.21
CA ILE A 40 -1.58 -19.78 9.51
C ILE A 40 -1.20 -20.53 8.24
N ILE A 41 0.03 -20.32 7.79
CA ILE A 41 0.63 -21.12 6.74
C ILE A 41 1.46 -22.24 7.38
N ASP A 42 1.17 -23.49 7.03
CA ASP A 42 1.90 -24.68 7.47
C ASP A 42 2.21 -25.58 6.27
N GLU A 43 3.01 -26.62 6.48
CA GLU A 43 3.50 -27.53 5.44
C GLU A 43 2.34 -28.15 4.64
N LYS A 44 1.38 -28.78 5.34
CA LYS A 44 0.28 -29.54 4.72
C LYS A 44 -1.01 -28.72 4.67
N ILE A 45 -1.62 -28.48 5.84
CA ILE A 45 -2.91 -27.80 5.98
C ILE A 45 -2.67 -26.42 6.56
N SER A 46 -3.13 -25.38 5.86
CA SER A 46 -3.13 -24.01 6.35
C SER A 46 -4.46 -23.69 7.04
N TYR A 47 -4.48 -22.72 7.96
CA TYR A 47 -5.69 -22.34 8.68
C TYR A 47 -6.02 -20.88 8.41
N PHE A 48 -7.28 -20.60 8.11
CA PHE A 48 -7.81 -19.26 7.99
C PHE A 48 -8.78 -19.03 9.14
N ILE A 49 -8.49 -18.06 9.99
CA ILE A 49 -9.29 -17.74 11.17
C ILE A 49 -10.03 -16.43 10.90
N SER A 50 -11.33 -16.42 11.09
CA SER A 50 -12.15 -15.21 11.08
C SER A 50 -13.44 -15.44 11.85
N ASP A 51 -14.21 -14.38 12.08
CA ASP A 51 -15.51 -14.44 12.75
C ASP A 51 -16.68 -14.72 11.78
N SER A 52 -17.87 -14.90 12.35
CA SER A 52 -19.08 -15.30 11.60
C SER A 52 -19.50 -14.32 10.52
N ARG A 53 -19.07 -13.05 10.57
CA ARG A 53 -19.39 -12.05 9.53
C ARG A 53 -18.77 -12.42 8.18
N TYR A 54 -17.67 -13.17 8.20
CA TYR A 54 -16.86 -13.47 7.03
C TYR A 54 -16.86 -14.95 6.66
N GLU A 55 -17.55 -15.80 7.41
CA GLU A 55 -17.51 -17.26 7.21
C GLU A 55 -17.88 -17.68 5.79
N GLU A 56 -19.01 -17.20 5.26
CA GLU A 56 -19.45 -17.52 3.90
C GLU A 56 -18.46 -17.02 2.85
N TYR A 57 -18.01 -15.77 2.99
CA TYR A 57 -17.04 -15.16 2.08
C TYR A 57 -15.74 -15.95 2.05
N VAL A 58 -15.16 -16.25 3.22
CA VAL A 58 -13.93 -17.01 3.32
C VAL A 58 -14.10 -18.41 2.73
N LYS A 59 -15.17 -19.13 3.07
CA LYS A 59 -15.45 -20.47 2.52
C LYS A 59 -15.58 -20.47 0.98
N SER A 60 -16.05 -19.38 0.38
CA SER A 60 -16.16 -19.26 -1.09
C SER A 60 -14.82 -19.11 -1.82
N ILE A 61 -13.76 -18.64 -1.14
CA ILE A 61 -12.46 -18.34 -1.77
C ILE A 61 -11.34 -19.28 -1.33
N LEU A 62 -11.51 -20.00 -0.21
CA LEU A 62 -10.45 -20.85 0.32
C LEU A 62 -10.19 -22.08 -0.57
N PRO A 63 -8.91 -22.38 -0.89
CA PRO A 63 -8.57 -23.60 -1.60
C PRO A 63 -8.63 -24.82 -0.67
N LYS A 64 -8.70 -26.03 -1.25
CA LYS A 64 -8.88 -27.30 -0.53
C LYS A 64 -7.86 -27.59 0.59
N ASN A 65 -6.67 -27.01 0.51
CA ASN A 65 -5.59 -27.19 1.50
C ASN A 65 -5.61 -26.15 2.62
N PHE A 66 -6.72 -25.42 2.76
CA PHE A 66 -6.99 -24.51 3.86
C PHE A 66 -8.21 -24.98 4.63
N GLU A 67 -8.14 -24.83 5.95
CA GLU A 67 -9.26 -25.08 6.84
C GLU A 67 -9.73 -23.74 7.44
N PHE A 68 -11.04 -23.50 7.41
CA PHE A 68 -11.64 -22.36 8.08
C PHE A 68 -11.85 -22.66 9.57
N ILE A 69 -11.41 -21.75 10.43
CA ILE A 69 -11.61 -21.81 11.88
C ILE A 69 -12.48 -20.62 12.28
N LEU A 70 -13.70 -20.91 12.73
CA LEU A 70 -14.61 -19.90 13.24
C LEU A 70 -14.13 -19.38 14.59
N GLN A 71 -13.85 -18.09 14.66
CA GLN A 71 -13.55 -17.39 15.90
C GLN A 71 -14.86 -17.01 16.61
N THR A 72 -15.26 -17.78 17.61
CA THR A 72 -16.42 -17.50 18.47
C THR A 72 -16.08 -16.74 19.76
N GLY A 73 -14.78 -16.61 20.07
CA GLY A 73 -14.28 -15.94 21.27
C GLY A 73 -12.99 -15.15 21.00
N SER A 74 -12.00 -15.29 21.88
CA SER A 74 -10.72 -14.62 21.69
C SER A 74 -9.92 -15.23 20.53
N THR A 75 -9.03 -14.44 19.92
CA THR A 75 -8.09 -14.95 18.91
C THR A 75 -7.23 -16.09 19.49
N VAL A 76 -6.88 -16.01 20.78
CA VAL A 76 -6.15 -17.06 21.49
C VAL A 76 -6.89 -18.40 21.45
N ASP A 77 -8.22 -18.40 21.61
CA ASP A 77 -9.00 -19.64 21.62
C ASP A 77 -9.05 -20.27 20.23
N ALA A 78 -9.18 -19.46 19.17
CA ALA A 78 -9.06 -19.93 17.80
C ALA A 78 -7.66 -20.50 17.50
N LEU A 79 -6.60 -19.84 17.98
CA LEU A 79 -5.23 -20.34 17.85
C LEU A 79 -5.04 -21.66 18.63
N LYS A 80 -5.61 -21.82 19.83
CA LYS A 80 -5.56 -23.12 20.55
C LYS A 80 -6.18 -24.24 19.74
N ILE A 81 -7.30 -24.01 19.06
CA ILE A 81 -7.93 -24.98 18.17
C ILE A 81 -6.95 -25.37 17.04
N CYS A 82 -6.29 -24.40 16.42
CA CYS A 82 -5.30 -24.65 15.37
C CYS A 82 -4.10 -25.46 15.91
N PHE A 83 -3.56 -25.10 17.07
CA PHE A 83 -2.39 -25.76 17.66
C PHE A 83 -2.69 -27.17 18.19
N GLY A 84 -3.94 -27.43 18.61
CA GLY A 84 -4.41 -28.78 18.89
C GLY A 84 -4.36 -29.71 17.68
N LYS A 85 -4.46 -29.15 16.45
CA LYS A 85 -4.37 -29.89 15.18
C LYS A 85 -2.94 -29.95 14.62
N LEU A 86 -2.17 -28.86 14.75
CA LEU A 86 -0.82 -28.73 14.20
C LEU A 86 0.21 -29.61 14.95
N ASN A 87 0.01 -29.91 16.24
CA ASN A 87 0.98 -30.60 17.09
C ASN A 87 2.40 -29.99 17.01
N LYS A 88 2.48 -28.65 17.00
CA LYS A 88 3.73 -27.87 16.95
C LYS A 88 3.93 -27.14 18.28
N LYS A 89 5.19 -26.93 18.68
CA LYS A 89 5.57 -26.21 19.92
C LYS A 89 6.14 -24.82 19.68
N SER A 90 6.10 -24.36 18.45
CA SER A 90 6.54 -23.02 18.05
C SER A 90 5.59 -22.43 17.02
N MET A 91 5.56 -21.11 16.95
CA MET A 91 4.81 -20.34 15.97
C MET A 91 5.70 -19.18 15.51
N PHE A 92 5.97 -19.12 14.21
CA PHE A 92 6.60 -17.96 13.62
C PHE A 92 5.55 -16.88 13.37
N VAL A 93 5.92 -15.60 13.47
CA VAL A 93 4.96 -14.49 13.36
C VAL A 93 5.50 -13.34 12.51
N GLU A 94 4.61 -12.57 11.88
CA GLU A 94 4.91 -11.27 11.29
C GLU A 94 5.24 -10.24 12.38
N SER A 95 6.53 -9.99 12.61
CA SER A 95 6.98 -9.07 13.66
C SER A 95 6.59 -7.62 13.38
N HIS A 96 6.55 -7.20 12.11
CA HIS A 96 6.19 -5.82 11.73
C HIS A 96 4.71 -5.47 11.95
N SER A 97 3.80 -6.46 11.99
CA SER A 97 2.36 -6.22 12.09
C SER A 97 1.73 -6.67 13.40
N MET A 98 2.43 -7.52 14.17
CA MET A 98 1.95 -7.98 15.47
C MET A 98 2.15 -6.91 16.55
N THR A 99 1.05 -6.51 17.19
CA THR A 99 1.12 -5.57 18.32
C THR A 99 1.69 -6.22 19.59
N LEU A 100 2.26 -5.40 20.48
CA LEU A 100 2.75 -5.87 21.78
C LEU A 100 1.64 -6.51 22.63
N SER A 101 0.40 -5.99 22.55
CA SER A 101 -0.75 -6.56 23.26
C SER A 101 -1.07 -7.96 22.74
N GLN A 102 -1.16 -8.14 21.42
CA GLN A 102 -1.39 -9.46 20.82
C GLN A 102 -0.29 -10.45 21.21
N HIS A 103 0.98 -10.03 21.15
CA HIS A 103 2.09 -10.87 21.57
C HIS A 103 1.98 -11.28 23.05
N ALA A 104 1.61 -10.36 23.94
CA ALA A 104 1.42 -10.65 25.36
C ALA A 104 0.25 -11.63 25.59
N ASP A 105 -0.87 -11.43 24.92
CA ASP A 105 -2.05 -12.29 24.99
C ASP A 105 -1.74 -13.71 24.48
N PHE A 106 -1.03 -13.81 23.36
CA PHE A 106 -0.61 -15.09 22.79
C PHE A 106 0.37 -15.80 23.71
N LYS A 107 1.36 -15.09 24.27
CA LYS A 107 2.33 -15.66 25.22
C LYS A 107 1.65 -16.19 26.48
N LYS A 108 0.64 -15.48 27.01
CA LYS A 108 -0.14 -15.90 28.18
C LYS A 108 -1.07 -17.07 27.86
N GLY A 109 -1.70 -17.04 26.69
CA GLY A 109 -2.79 -17.93 26.30
C GLY A 109 -2.35 -19.24 25.64
N LEU A 110 -1.22 -19.24 24.92
CA LEU A 110 -0.66 -20.40 24.20
C LEU A 110 0.50 -21.00 24.99
N LYS A 111 0.25 -21.41 26.24
CA LYS A 111 1.28 -22.03 27.10
C LYS A 111 1.91 -23.24 26.40
N GLY A 112 3.24 -23.26 26.34
CA GLY A 112 4.00 -24.32 25.67
C GLY A 112 4.26 -24.09 24.18
N VAL A 113 3.72 -23.03 23.58
CA VAL A 113 4.06 -22.60 22.23
C VAL A 113 5.04 -21.44 22.29
N LYS A 114 6.24 -21.61 21.73
CA LYS A 114 7.22 -20.54 21.59
C LYS A 114 6.85 -19.64 20.42
N ILE A 115 6.61 -18.36 20.68
CA ILE A 115 6.37 -17.35 19.64
C ILE A 115 7.73 -16.84 19.17
N ILE A 116 7.97 -16.87 17.86
CA ILE A 116 9.26 -16.54 17.25
C ILE A 116 9.01 -15.48 16.16
N PRO A 117 9.63 -14.29 16.25
CA PRO A 117 9.55 -13.34 15.15
C PRO A 117 10.20 -13.93 13.89
N MET A 118 9.55 -13.80 12.75
CA MET A 118 10.16 -14.15 11.47
C MET A 118 10.98 -12.97 10.98
N GLU A 119 12.30 -13.08 11.06
CA GLU A 119 13.20 -12.11 10.46
C GLU A 119 13.03 -12.10 8.92
N ASP A 120 13.10 -10.92 8.31
CA ASP A 120 13.00 -10.63 6.86
C ASP A 120 11.59 -10.57 6.23
N ASP A 121 10.50 -10.69 7.00
CA ASP A 121 9.12 -10.53 6.52
C ASP A 121 8.83 -11.18 5.14
N PRO A 122 8.79 -12.53 5.07
CA PRO A 122 8.80 -13.25 3.80
C PRO A 122 7.61 -12.91 2.88
N VAL A 123 6.46 -12.49 3.42
CA VAL A 123 5.33 -12.04 2.60
C VAL A 123 5.60 -10.69 1.95
N ASN A 124 6.14 -9.73 2.70
CA ASN A 124 6.54 -8.43 2.16
C ASN A 124 7.65 -8.60 1.11
N PHE A 125 8.60 -9.51 1.37
CA PHE A 125 9.66 -9.84 0.42
C PHE A 125 9.11 -10.30 -0.95
N ILE A 126 8.17 -11.25 -0.96
CA ILE A 126 7.59 -11.72 -2.23
C ILE A 126 6.67 -10.68 -2.90
N ARG A 127 6.11 -9.74 -2.14
CA ARG A 127 5.32 -8.59 -2.65
C ARG A 127 6.18 -7.49 -3.28
N MET A 128 7.49 -7.44 -2.99
CA MET A 128 8.37 -6.43 -3.58
C MET A 128 8.43 -6.58 -5.11
N VAL A 129 8.60 -7.82 -5.58
CA VAL A 129 8.66 -8.17 -7.01
C VAL A 129 7.27 -8.57 -7.49
N LYS A 130 6.66 -7.68 -8.29
CA LYS A 130 5.31 -7.83 -8.82
C LYS A 130 5.29 -8.88 -9.93
N ASP A 131 4.26 -9.70 -9.96
CA ASP A 131 3.96 -10.56 -11.11
C ASP A 131 3.31 -9.76 -12.27
N ASP A 132 3.23 -10.35 -13.46
CA ASP A 132 2.69 -9.69 -14.66
C ASP A 132 1.23 -9.23 -14.47
N GLY A 133 0.44 -9.97 -13.70
CA GLY A 133 -0.93 -9.61 -13.38
C GLY A 133 -0.99 -8.39 -12.46
N GLU A 134 -0.12 -8.31 -11.47
CA GLU A 134 0.02 -7.14 -10.61
C GLU A 134 0.45 -5.90 -11.41
N ILE A 135 1.41 -6.07 -12.32
CA ILE A 135 1.88 -4.98 -13.20
C ILE A 135 0.75 -4.50 -14.12
N ALA A 136 -0.06 -5.41 -14.66
CA ALA A 136 -1.21 -5.03 -15.47
C ALA A 136 -2.22 -4.17 -14.69
N VAL A 137 -2.55 -4.57 -13.45
CA VAL A 137 -3.44 -3.79 -12.59
C VAL A 137 -2.83 -2.44 -12.21
N LEU A 138 -1.53 -2.37 -11.93
CA LEU A 138 -0.84 -1.11 -11.65
C LEU A 138 -0.87 -0.14 -12.84
N LYS A 139 -0.74 -0.66 -14.08
CA LYS A 139 -0.90 0.15 -15.30
C LYS A 139 -2.31 0.67 -15.47
N GLU A 140 -3.34 -0.14 -15.18
CA GLU A 140 -4.73 0.30 -15.16
C GLU A 140 -4.95 1.41 -14.12
N ALA A 141 -4.44 1.24 -12.90
CA ALA A 141 -4.53 2.25 -11.84
C ALA A 141 -3.86 3.58 -12.25
N ALA A 142 -2.66 3.51 -12.84
CA ALA A 142 -1.95 4.68 -13.35
C ALA A 142 -2.74 5.39 -14.47
N ALA A 143 -3.32 4.64 -15.41
CA ALA A 143 -4.13 5.20 -16.48
C ALA A 143 -5.40 5.92 -15.96
N ILE A 144 -6.05 5.39 -14.92
CA ILE A 144 -7.19 6.06 -14.26
C ILE A 144 -6.74 7.36 -13.60
N THR A 145 -5.58 7.36 -12.94
CA THR A 145 -4.99 8.54 -12.31
C THR A 145 -4.59 9.60 -13.33
N ASP A 146 -3.98 9.23 -14.46
CA ASP A 146 -3.71 10.15 -15.56
C ASP A 146 -5.01 10.76 -16.11
N ALA A 147 -6.04 9.95 -16.34
CA ALA A 147 -7.35 10.41 -16.83
C ALA A 147 -8.02 11.38 -15.84
N CYS A 148 -7.91 11.11 -14.53
CA CYS A 148 -8.34 12.04 -13.49
C CYS A 148 -7.59 13.36 -13.57
N PHE A 149 -6.27 13.34 -13.73
CA PHE A 149 -5.48 14.57 -13.83
C PHE A 149 -5.90 15.40 -15.04
N TYR A 150 -6.11 14.79 -16.21
CA TYR A 150 -6.63 15.49 -17.39
C TYR A 150 -8.04 16.05 -17.21
N HIS A 151 -8.87 15.40 -16.40
CA HIS A 151 -10.17 15.93 -15.98
C HIS A 151 -10.01 17.17 -15.10
N LEU A 152 -9.10 17.14 -14.11
CA LEU A 152 -8.83 18.27 -13.24
C LEU A 152 -8.36 19.51 -14.00
N LEU A 153 -7.53 19.35 -15.05
CA LEU A 153 -7.10 20.46 -15.91
C LEU A 153 -8.27 21.25 -16.53
N LYS A 154 -9.45 20.61 -16.69
CA LYS A 154 -10.67 21.25 -17.22
C LYS A 154 -11.60 21.74 -16.11
N PHE A 155 -11.51 21.12 -14.93
CA PHE A 155 -12.35 21.38 -13.78
C PHE A 155 -11.87 22.60 -12.99
N ILE A 156 -10.57 22.71 -12.75
CA ILE A 156 -9.96 23.73 -11.89
C ILE A 156 -10.13 25.12 -12.50
N LYS A 157 -10.64 26.05 -11.68
CA LYS A 157 -10.79 27.48 -12.01
C LYS A 157 -10.37 28.36 -10.83
N PRO A 158 -9.86 29.58 -11.09
CA PRO A 158 -9.62 30.53 -10.02
C PRO A 158 -10.87 30.76 -9.15
N GLY A 159 -10.68 30.83 -7.84
CA GLY A 159 -11.73 31.03 -6.85
C GLY A 159 -12.26 29.75 -6.19
N MET A 160 -11.97 28.58 -6.77
CA MET A 160 -12.20 27.29 -6.11
C MET A 160 -11.26 27.12 -4.92
N THR A 161 -11.70 26.39 -3.89
CA THR A 161 -10.82 26.01 -2.79
C THR A 161 -9.95 24.82 -3.17
N GLU A 162 -8.81 24.66 -2.51
CA GLU A 162 -7.99 23.44 -2.64
C GLU A 162 -8.81 22.19 -2.30
N TRP A 163 -9.68 22.29 -1.30
CA TRP A 163 -10.60 21.24 -0.89
C TRP A 163 -11.60 20.83 -1.98
N ASP A 164 -12.16 21.79 -2.73
CA ASP A 164 -13.07 21.47 -3.85
C ASP A 164 -12.41 20.55 -4.89
N VAL A 165 -11.12 20.77 -5.15
CA VAL A 165 -10.32 19.95 -6.07
C VAL A 165 -10.03 18.56 -5.47
N ALA A 166 -9.67 18.50 -4.18
CA ALA A 166 -9.44 17.23 -3.48
C ALA A 166 -10.70 16.33 -3.46
N VAL A 167 -11.88 16.93 -3.23
CA VAL A 167 -13.17 16.23 -3.27
C VAL A 167 -13.47 15.73 -4.69
N GLU A 168 -13.19 16.52 -5.73
CA GLU A 168 -13.42 16.08 -7.11
C GLU A 168 -12.55 14.88 -7.49
N ILE A 169 -11.31 14.80 -6.99
CA ILE A 169 -10.43 13.63 -7.17
C ILE A 169 -11.11 12.37 -6.63
N GLU A 170 -11.62 12.42 -5.40
CA GLU A 170 -12.33 11.28 -4.79
C GLU A 170 -13.57 10.88 -5.58
N ILE A 171 -14.38 11.86 -6.01
CA ILE A 171 -15.59 11.63 -6.80
C ILE A 171 -15.22 10.96 -8.12
N TYR A 172 -14.19 11.46 -8.80
CA TYR A 172 -13.72 10.91 -10.06
C TYR A 172 -13.30 9.44 -9.88
N TYR A 173 -12.44 9.15 -8.91
CA TYR A 173 -11.97 7.79 -8.67
C TYR A 173 -13.10 6.81 -8.36
N LYS A 174 -14.04 7.19 -7.48
CA LYS A 174 -15.21 6.34 -7.17
C LYS A 174 -16.06 6.06 -8.41
N LYS A 175 -16.25 7.06 -9.28
CA LYS A 175 -16.99 6.89 -10.55
C LYS A 175 -16.28 6.00 -11.57
N HIS A 176 -14.97 5.83 -11.46
CA HIS A 176 -14.15 5.05 -12.40
C HIS A 176 -13.69 3.70 -11.84
N GLY A 177 -14.38 3.19 -10.81
CA GLY A 177 -14.19 1.83 -10.31
C GLY A 177 -13.06 1.68 -9.29
N CYS A 178 -12.50 2.78 -8.79
CA CYS A 178 -11.56 2.76 -7.68
C CYS A 178 -12.31 2.73 -6.35
N THR A 179 -11.76 2.02 -5.36
CA THR A 179 -12.40 1.89 -4.04
C THR A 179 -12.15 3.10 -3.16
N ALA A 180 -11.05 3.83 -3.38
CA ALA A 180 -10.64 5.01 -2.63
C ALA A 180 -9.52 5.77 -3.37
N CYS A 181 -9.11 6.92 -2.85
CA CYS A 181 -7.77 7.44 -3.07
C CYS A 181 -6.73 6.54 -2.36
N SER A 182 -5.53 6.42 -2.89
CA SER A 182 -4.45 5.64 -2.26
C SER A 182 -3.85 6.31 -1.02
N PHE A 183 -4.05 7.62 -0.92
CA PHE A 183 -3.74 8.50 0.21
C PHE A 183 -4.62 9.75 0.12
N ASP A 184 -4.66 10.58 1.16
CA ASP A 184 -5.39 11.85 1.14
C ASP A 184 -4.76 12.78 0.08
N PRO A 185 -5.49 13.21 -0.97
CA PRO A 185 -4.91 14.00 -2.05
C PRO A 185 -4.31 15.31 -1.53
N ILE A 186 -3.12 15.65 -2.04
CA ILE A 186 -2.50 16.95 -1.78
C ILE A 186 -2.91 17.89 -2.91
N VAL A 187 -3.53 19.01 -2.56
CA VAL A 187 -3.78 20.13 -3.47
C VAL A 187 -3.24 21.38 -2.79
N ALA A 188 -2.15 21.92 -3.32
CA ALA A 188 -1.37 22.95 -2.66
C ALA A 188 -1.12 24.14 -3.62
N SER A 189 -1.80 25.26 -3.35
CA SER A 189 -1.74 26.47 -4.18
C SER A 189 -0.84 27.55 -3.56
N GLY A 190 -0.13 28.30 -4.41
CA GLY A 190 0.75 29.39 -3.97
C GLY A 190 1.80 28.92 -2.97
N ASN A 191 1.90 29.60 -1.82
CA ASN A 191 2.82 29.22 -0.73
C ASN A 191 2.57 27.80 -0.19
N GLY A 192 1.36 27.25 -0.37
CA GLY A 192 1.05 25.86 -0.04
C GLY A 192 2.02 24.88 -0.72
N SER A 193 2.36 25.16 -1.98
CA SER A 193 3.16 24.27 -2.83
C SER A 193 4.61 24.08 -2.35
N SER A 194 5.12 24.91 -1.44
CA SER A 194 6.46 24.75 -0.86
C SER A 194 6.49 23.75 0.30
N MET A 195 5.35 23.16 0.68
CA MET A 195 5.24 22.17 1.77
C MET A 195 4.98 20.76 1.19
N PRO A 196 5.96 19.84 1.23
CA PRO A 196 5.84 18.52 0.60
C PRO A 196 4.70 17.62 1.10
N HIS A 197 4.26 17.78 2.36
CA HIS A 197 3.17 17.00 2.96
C HIS A 197 1.99 17.89 3.34
N TYR A 198 1.66 18.84 2.46
CA TYR A 198 0.57 19.79 2.67
C TYR A 198 -0.79 19.10 2.72
N ALA A 199 -1.65 19.50 3.65
CA ALA A 199 -3.06 19.11 3.65
C ALA A 199 -3.88 20.22 2.98
N PRO A 200 -4.73 19.90 2.00
CA PRO A 200 -5.50 20.91 1.26
C PRO A 200 -6.41 21.71 2.19
N SER A 201 -6.39 23.04 2.08
CA SER A 201 -7.21 23.91 2.91
C SER A 201 -8.65 24.02 2.40
N MET A 202 -9.60 23.97 3.33
CA MET A 202 -11.03 24.20 3.06
C MET A 202 -11.36 25.65 2.72
N THR A 203 -10.46 26.60 2.98
CA THR A 203 -10.73 28.04 2.82
C THR A 203 -9.76 28.73 1.87
N LYS A 204 -8.57 28.15 1.61
CA LYS A 204 -7.62 28.69 0.64
C LYS A 204 -8.21 28.57 -0.75
N LYS A 205 -8.53 29.72 -1.35
CA LYS A 205 -8.93 29.83 -2.74
C LYS A 205 -7.70 29.83 -3.63
N ILE A 206 -7.76 29.04 -4.70
CA ILE A 206 -6.76 29.03 -5.78
C ILE A 206 -6.89 30.34 -6.55
N ALA A 207 -5.82 31.13 -6.59
CA ALA A 207 -5.79 32.42 -7.26
C ALA A 207 -5.14 32.34 -8.65
N LYS A 208 -5.44 33.33 -9.50
CA LYS A 208 -4.76 33.51 -10.79
C LYS A 208 -3.27 33.80 -10.56
N GLY A 209 -2.42 33.21 -11.39
CA GLY A 209 -0.96 33.35 -11.31
C GLY A 209 -0.29 32.50 -10.24
N GLU A 210 -1.04 31.65 -9.52
CA GLU A 210 -0.45 30.73 -8.54
C GLU A 210 0.06 29.45 -9.21
N ILE A 211 1.17 28.95 -8.67
CA ILE A 211 1.56 27.54 -8.79
C ILE A 211 0.55 26.66 -8.05
N LEU A 212 0.31 25.47 -8.59
CA LEU A 212 -0.59 24.48 -8.03
C LEU A 212 0.06 23.10 -8.12
N LEU A 213 0.43 22.54 -6.97
CA LEU A 213 0.91 21.16 -6.84
C LEU A 213 -0.27 20.26 -6.50
N ILE A 214 -0.43 19.19 -7.27
CA ILE A 214 -1.45 18.16 -7.09
C ILE A 214 -0.73 16.82 -6.94
N ASP A 215 -0.89 16.19 -5.79
CA ASP A 215 -0.41 14.84 -5.50
C ASP A 215 -1.61 13.92 -5.26
N MET A 216 -1.73 12.87 -6.06
CA MET A 216 -2.94 12.05 -6.09
C MET A 216 -2.66 10.62 -6.57
N GLY A 217 -3.45 9.69 -6.07
CA GLY A 217 -3.42 8.31 -6.51
C GLY A 217 -4.70 7.58 -6.14
N CYS A 218 -4.98 6.47 -6.82
CA CYS A 218 -6.19 5.69 -6.61
C CYS A 218 -5.88 4.28 -6.11
N VAL A 219 -6.84 3.67 -5.40
CA VAL A 219 -6.84 2.25 -5.07
C VAL A 219 -7.73 1.53 -6.10
N TYR A 220 -7.12 0.76 -6.98
CA TYR A 220 -7.79 -0.01 -8.01
C TYR A 220 -7.47 -1.50 -7.90
N LYS A 221 -8.50 -2.34 -7.74
CA LYS A 221 -8.38 -3.80 -7.48
C LYS A 221 -7.37 -4.14 -6.37
N GLY A 222 -7.22 -3.25 -5.38
CA GLY A 222 -6.30 -3.42 -4.25
C GLY A 222 -4.84 -3.04 -4.50
N TYR A 223 -4.52 -2.44 -5.64
CA TYR A 223 -3.23 -1.84 -5.95
C TYR A 223 -3.36 -0.33 -6.03
N ASN A 224 -2.24 0.36 -5.79
CA ASN A 224 -2.22 1.80 -5.66
C ASN A 224 -1.45 2.42 -6.83
N SER A 225 -1.99 3.50 -7.39
CA SER A 225 -1.20 4.46 -8.17
C SER A 225 -0.77 5.63 -7.28
N ASP A 226 0.17 6.42 -7.79
CA ASP A 226 0.71 7.63 -7.15
C ASP A 226 1.27 8.56 -8.25
N LEU A 227 0.80 9.80 -8.28
CA LEU A 227 1.11 10.79 -9.30
C LEU A 227 1.13 12.18 -8.70
N THR A 228 2.29 12.83 -8.80
CA THR A 228 2.41 14.27 -8.54
C THR A 228 2.57 15.05 -9.85
N ARG A 229 1.84 16.16 -9.99
CA ARG A 229 2.00 17.15 -11.06
C ARG A 229 1.91 18.55 -10.50
N THR A 230 2.75 19.44 -11.02
CA THR A 230 2.70 20.87 -10.75
C THR A 230 2.24 21.59 -12.01
N VAL A 231 1.23 22.44 -11.86
CA VAL A 231 0.66 23.28 -12.93
C VAL A 231 0.62 24.74 -12.50
N PHE A 232 0.37 25.64 -13.46
CA PHE A 232 0.30 27.07 -13.22
C PHE A 232 -1.07 27.59 -13.64
N VAL A 233 -1.70 28.37 -12.75
CA VAL A 233 -3.04 28.90 -12.99
C VAL A 233 -2.92 30.17 -13.84
N GLU A 234 -3.16 30.04 -15.14
CA GLU A 234 -3.09 31.08 -16.18
C GLU A 234 -1.68 31.62 -16.52
N LYS A 235 -0.85 31.94 -15.53
CA LYS A 235 0.50 32.53 -15.74
C LYS A 235 1.55 31.86 -14.87
N ILE A 236 2.77 31.75 -15.41
CA ILE A 236 3.97 31.33 -14.71
C ILE A 236 4.92 32.51 -14.51
N ASP A 237 5.56 32.58 -13.34
CA ASP A 237 6.66 33.49 -13.05
C ASP A 237 8.00 32.87 -13.49
N SER A 238 8.96 33.68 -13.96
CA SER A 238 10.24 33.18 -14.48
C SER A 238 11.09 32.43 -13.46
N GLU A 239 11.00 32.79 -12.17
CA GLU A 239 11.72 32.09 -11.11
C GLU A 239 11.10 30.70 -10.87
N LEU A 240 9.76 30.62 -10.85
CA LEU A 240 9.06 29.34 -10.74
C LEU A 240 9.27 28.45 -11.96
N GLU A 241 9.35 29.02 -13.16
CA GLU A 241 9.70 28.29 -14.39
C GLU A 241 11.11 27.68 -14.30
N LYS A 242 12.08 28.46 -13.79
CA LYS A 242 13.44 27.97 -13.57
C LYS A 242 13.45 26.78 -12.60
N ILE A 243 12.75 26.89 -11.46
CA ILE A 243 12.65 25.81 -10.46
C ILE A 243 11.98 24.57 -11.06
N TYR A 244 10.87 24.76 -11.79
CA TYR A 244 10.17 23.66 -12.46
C TYR A 244 11.11 22.90 -13.40
N ASN A 245 11.88 23.61 -14.22
CA ASN A 245 12.79 23.00 -15.19
C ASN A 245 13.93 22.22 -14.51
N ILE A 246 14.47 22.70 -13.37
CA ILE A 246 15.47 21.96 -12.59
C ILE A 246 14.89 20.61 -12.11
N VAL A 247 13.68 20.62 -11.56
CA VAL A 247 13.01 19.39 -11.08
C VAL A 247 12.69 18.47 -12.25
N TYR A 248 12.21 19.01 -13.37
CA TYR A 248 11.92 18.25 -14.59
C TYR A 248 13.17 17.53 -15.14
N GLU A 249 14.30 18.23 -15.19
CA GLU A 249 15.58 17.65 -15.61
C GLU A 249 16.04 16.54 -14.65
N ALA A 250 16.01 16.82 -13.34
CA ALA A 250 16.41 15.87 -12.31
C ALA A 250 15.56 14.58 -12.34
N GLN A 251 14.24 14.73 -12.46
CA GLN A 251 13.31 13.61 -12.57
C GLN A 251 13.55 12.81 -13.86
N GLY A 252 13.72 13.49 -15.00
CA GLY A 252 13.98 12.84 -16.28
C GLY A 252 15.30 12.07 -16.29
N ALA A 253 16.35 12.60 -15.66
CA ALA A 253 17.63 11.93 -15.51
C ALA A 253 17.52 10.67 -14.63
N ALA A 254 16.82 10.77 -13.49
CA ALA A 254 16.60 9.62 -12.62
C ALA A 254 15.81 8.52 -13.32
N VAL A 255 14.70 8.85 -14.00
CA VAL A 255 13.90 7.87 -14.76
C VAL A 255 14.73 7.14 -15.81
N LYS A 256 15.59 7.86 -16.56
CA LYS A 256 16.50 7.26 -17.55
C LYS A 256 17.56 6.35 -16.92
N ALA A 257 17.95 6.60 -15.67
CA ALA A 257 18.95 5.81 -14.97
C ALA A 257 18.41 4.48 -14.40
N VAL A 258 17.09 4.36 -14.21
CA VAL A 258 16.45 3.17 -13.62
C VAL A 258 16.78 1.92 -14.43
N LYS A 259 17.39 0.94 -13.76
CA LYS A 259 17.65 -0.41 -14.31
C LYS A 259 17.82 -1.43 -13.20
N ALA A 260 17.65 -2.70 -13.53
CA ALA A 260 17.92 -3.80 -12.61
C ALA A 260 19.36 -3.76 -12.09
N GLY A 261 19.54 -3.98 -10.79
CA GLY A 261 20.85 -3.97 -10.11
C GLY A 261 21.38 -2.58 -9.76
N LEU A 262 20.68 -1.49 -10.10
CA LEU A 262 21.04 -0.16 -9.61
C LEU A 262 20.61 -0.02 -8.14
N ASP A 263 21.55 0.43 -7.32
CA ASP A 263 21.30 0.77 -5.92
C ASP A 263 20.43 2.03 -5.78
N THR A 264 19.50 2.04 -4.82
CA THR A 264 18.54 3.12 -4.65
C THR A 264 19.17 4.44 -4.19
N GLN A 265 20.24 4.40 -3.39
CA GLN A 265 20.99 5.60 -3.02
C GLN A 265 21.70 6.18 -4.24
N LYS A 266 22.24 5.34 -5.12
CA LYS A 266 22.82 5.80 -6.39
C LYS A 266 21.77 6.44 -7.31
N LEU A 267 20.56 5.87 -7.38
CA LEU A 267 19.47 6.45 -8.16
C LEU A 267 19.03 7.82 -7.61
N ASP A 268 18.86 7.93 -6.29
CA ASP A 268 18.55 9.20 -5.62
C ASP A 268 19.60 10.27 -5.91
N ASN A 269 20.88 9.91 -5.83
CA ASN A 269 21.99 10.82 -6.13
C ASN A 269 21.95 11.40 -7.54
N VAL A 270 21.42 10.68 -8.55
CA VAL A 270 21.29 11.21 -9.92
C VAL A 270 20.43 12.47 -9.95
N ALA A 271 19.26 12.44 -9.31
CA ALA A 271 18.38 13.61 -9.23
C ALA A 271 18.95 14.65 -8.26
N ARG A 272 19.40 14.22 -7.07
CA ARG A 272 19.87 15.11 -6.01
C ARG A 272 21.06 15.96 -6.44
N SER A 273 22.01 15.39 -7.19
CA SER A 273 23.17 16.14 -7.67
C SER A 273 22.82 17.22 -8.69
N ILE A 274 21.81 17.00 -9.56
CA ILE A 274 21.33 18.02 -10.50
C ILE A 274 20.71 19.19 -9.74
N ILE A 275 19.85 18.90 -8.77
CA ILE A 275 19.22 19.92 -7.92
C ILE A 275 20.28 20.69 -7.12
N ALA A 276 21.23 19.98 -6.50
CA ALA A 276 22.28 20.60 -5.69
C ALA A 276 23.23 21.50 -6.50
N ALA A 277 23.44 21.20 -7.79
CA ALA A 277 24.27 22.03 -8.67
C ALA A 277 23.55 23.30 -9.17
N ALA A 278 22.23 23.35 -9.07
CA ALA A 278 21.40 24.47 -9.51
C ALA A 278 21.00 25.43 -8.37
N ALA A 279 21.26 25.03 -7.12
CA ALA A 279 21.07 25.81 -5.89
C ALA A 279 22.29 26.69 -5.60
#